data_AF-A0A8T4B052-F1
#
_entry.id   AF-A0A8T4B052-F1
#
_cell.length_a   1.000
_cell.length_b   1.000
_cell.length_c   1.000
_cell.angle_alpha   90.00
_cell.angle_beta   90.00
_cell.angle_gamma   90.00
#
_symmetry.space_group_name_H-M   'P 1'
#
loop_
_entity.id
_entity.type
_entity.pdbx_description
1 polymer ?
#
loop_
_entity_poly.entity_id
_entity_poly.type
_entity_poly.pdbx_seq_one_letter_code
_entity_poly.pdbx_strand_id
1 'polypeptide(L)'
;MAEDSPKFTMVKSQEIGDVPADLSEKSQGLLNTLSMLCSFHSSGDLASFLHSEMFNCLTRQGEVWIGFEIGLYVDHTKTFDVFPSQKELVFADHSATGAFSENLYRCTDEEKTAEQLERWFSLVHSPDARFK
;
A
#
# COMPACT_ATOMS: atom_id res chain seq x y z
N MET A 1 2.48 1.63 27.92
CA MET A 1 1.23 1.59 27.12
C MET A 1 1.50 2.32 25.82
N ALA A 2 2.12 1.64 24.84
CA ALA A 2 2.43 2.22 23.53
C ALA A 2 2.69 1.11 22.50
N GLU A 3 1.77 0.13 22.41
CA GLU A 3 1.92 -1.03 21.52
C GLU A 3 0.69 -1.25 20.61
N ASP A 4 -0.19 -0.25 20.48
CA ASP A 4 -1.45 -0.35 19.72
C ASP A 4 -1.63 0.77 18.68
N SER A 5 -0.56 1.50 18.35
CA SER A 5 -0.65 2.51 17.28
C SER A 5 -0.48 1.83 15.92
N PRO A 6 -1.30 2.20 14.92
CA PRO A 6 -1.13 1.66 13.59
C PRO A 6 0.28 1.94 13.04
N LYS A 7 0.81 1.00 12.27
CA LYS A 7 2.15 1.10 11.67
C LYS A 7 2.10 1.80 10.34
N PHE A 8 1.08 1.48 9.54
CA PHE A 8 0.94 1.94 8.17
C PHE A 8 -0.34 2.72 7.98
N THR A 9 -0.34 3.59 7.00
CA THR A 9 -1.53 4.26 6.47
C THR A 9 -1.62 3.96 4.99
N MET A 10 -2.82 3.77 4.46
CA MET A 10 -3.08 3.68 3.04
C MET A 10 -4.20 4.64 2.66
N VAL A 11 -4.02 5.36 1.57
CA VAL A 11 -5.04 6.25 1.03
C VAL A 11 -5.03 6.19 -0.49
N LYS A 12 -6.16 6.45 -1.12
CA LYS A 12 -6.21 6.70 -2.58
C LYS A 12 -5.31 7.89 -2.90
N SER A 13 -4.28 7.65 -3.71
CA SER A 13 -3.28 8.65 -4.11
C SER A 13 -3.70 9.37 -5.38
N GLN A 14 -3.97 8.59 -6.43
CA GLN A 14 -4.22 9.13 -7.76
C GLN A 14 -5.09 8.21 -8.62
N GLU A 15 -5.80 8.81 -9.57
CA GLU A 15 -6.52 8.12 -10.63
C GLU A 15 -5.68 8.22 -11.90
N ILE A 16 -5.21 7.08 -12.39
CA ILE A 16 -4.27 6.97 -13.51
C ILE A 16 -5.03 6.80 -14.83
N GLY A 17 -6.15 6.10 -14.78
CA GLY A 17 -6.90 5.67 -15.96
C GLY A 17 -8.39 5.87 -15.79
N ASP A 18 -9.15 5.34 -16.75
CA ASP A 18 -10.60 5.41 -16.73
C ASP A 18 -11.16 4.48 -15.66
N VAL A 19 -12.04 5.02 -14.81
CA VAL A 19 -12.68 4.24 -13.74
C VAL A 19 -13.54 3.16 -14.39
N PRO A 20 -13.40 1.88 -14.02
CA PRO A 20 -14.18 0.82 -14.63
C PRO A 20 -15.68 1.06 -14.44
N ALA A 21 -16.43 1.05 -15.54
CA ALA A 21 -17.86 1.34 -15.55
C ALA A 21 -18.70 0.31 -14.75
N ASP A 22 -18.15 -0.90 -14.53
CA ASP A 22 -18.82 -2.03 -13.89
C ASP A 22 -18.37 -2.24 -12.42
N LEU A 23 -18.05 -1.16 -11.70
CA LEU A 23 -17.76 -1.27 -10.27
C LEU A 23 -19.03 -1.64 -9.49
N SER A 24 -19.02 -2.85 -8.92
CA SER A 24 -20.06 -3.28 -7.98
C SER A 24 -20.18 -2.31 -6.79
N GLU A 25 -21.37 -2.20 -6.20
CA GLU A 25 -21.63 -1.34 -5.01
C GLU A 25 -20.63 -1.61 -3.88
N LYS A 26 -20.19 -2.87 -3.71
CA LYS A 26 -19.16 -3.25 -2.73
C LYS A 26 -17.80 -2.62 -3.04
N SER A 27 -17.40 -2.61 -4.30
CA SER A 27 -16.13 -2.01 -4.76
C SER A 27 -16.17 -0.49 -4.62
N GLN A 28 -17.30 0.15 -4.93
CA GLN A 28 -17.49 1.58 -4.68
C GLN A 28 -17.42 1.93 -3.19
N GLY A 29 -18.03 1.12 -2.32
CA GLY A 29 -17.93 1.29 -0.87
C GLY A 29 -16.49 1.18 -0.38
N LEU A 30 -15.74 0.18 -0.88
CA LEU A 30 -14.32 0.02 -0.59
C LEU A 30 -13.50 1.22 -1.06
N LEU A 31 -13.73 1.69 -2.29
CA LEU A 31 -13.05 2.86 -2.84
C LEU A 31 -13.29 4.12 -2.01
N ASN A 32 -14.53 4.33 -1.57
CA ASN A 32 -14.87 5.46 -0.71
C ASN A 32 -14.18 5.34 0.66
N THR A 33 -14.11 4.12 1.18
CA THR A 33 -13.36 3.82 2.41
C THR A 33 -11.88 4.11 2.24
N LEU A 34 -11.27 3.69 1.12
CA LEU A 34 -9.86 3.96 0.79
C LEU A 34 -9.57 5.41 0.44
N SER A 35 -10.60 6.19 0.08
CA SER A 35 -10.49 7.65 -0.07
C SER A 35 -10.40 8.35 1.28
N MET A 36 -10.89 7.73 2.35
CA MET A 36 -10.59 8.10 3.72
C MET A 36 -9.31 7.36 4.15
N LEU A 37 -8.30 8.09 4.62
CA LEU A 37 -7.03 7.51 5.06
C LEU A 37 -7.29 6.33 6.01
N CYS A 38 -6.91 5.13 5.57
CA CYS A 38 -7.07 3.89 6.31
C CYS A 38 -5.77 3.54 7.03
N SER A 39 -5.84 3.20 8.31
CA SER A 39 -4.68 2.87 9.12
C SER A 39 -4.63 1.37 9.41
N PHE A 40 -3.45 0.77 9.25
CA PHE A 40 -3.21 -0.67 9.42
C PHE A 40 -2.24 -0.89 10.59
N HIS A 41 -2.55 -1.87 11.44
CA HIS A 41 -1.74 -2.17 12.62
C HIS A 41 -0.44 -2.93 12.29
N SER A 42 -0.44 -3.73 11.23
CA SER A 42 0.68 -4.60 10.87
C SER A 42 0.87 -4.71 9.36
N SER A 43 2.10 -5.05 8.95
CA SER A 43 2.50 -5.39 7.58
C SER A 43 1.63 -6.52 7.02
N GLY A 44 1.35 -7.55 7.83
CA GLY A 44 0.46 -8.66 7.46
C GLY A 44 -1.00 -8.26 7.25
N ASP A 45 -1.53 -7.31 8.04
CA ASP A 45 -2.91 -6.83 7.89
C ASP A 45 -3.08 -6.07 6.57
N LEU A 46 -2.11 -5.20 6.25
CA LEU A 46 -2.05 -4.49 4.98
C LEU A 46 -1.85 -5.45 3.79
N ALA A 47 -0.94 -6.42 3.91
CA ALA A 47 -0.71 -7.42 2.86
C ALA A 47 -1.99 -8.24 2.60
N SER A 48 -2.62 -8.75 3.66
CA SER A 48 -3.86 -9.53 3.53
C SER A 48 -4.98 -8.70 2.91
N PHE A 49 -5.07 -7.41 3.25
CA PHE A 49 -6.00 -6.49 2.59
C PHE A 49 -5.71 -6.33 1.09
N LEU A 50 -4.45 -6.09 0.69
CA LEU A 50 -4.05 -5.93 -0.72
C LEU A 50 -4.26 -7.21 -1.54
N HIS A 51 -4.21 -8.38 -0.91
CA HIS A 51 -4.46 -9.67 -1.55
C HIS A 51 -5.90 -10.18 -1.40
N SER A 52 -6.73 -9.48 -0.63
CA SER A 52 -8.11 -9.84 -0.41
C SER A 52 -8.93 -9.86 -1.70
N GLU A 53 -9.94 -10.73 -1.75
CA GLU A 53 -10.87 -10.77 -2.89
C GLU A 53 -11.56 -9.43 -3.13
N MET A 54 -11.89 -8.68 -2.08
CA MET A 54 -12.52 -7.36 -2.21
C MET A 54 -11.61 -6.35 -2.90
N PHE A 55 -10.33 -6.29 -2.53
CA PHE A 55 -9.38 -5.38 -3.16
C PHE A 55 -9.06 -5.80 -4.60
N ASN A 56 -8.88 -7.10 -4.83
CA ASN A 56 -8.70 -7.64 -6.18
C ASN A 56 -9.92 -7.37 -7.07
N CYS A 57 -11.14 -7.48 -6.53
CA CYS A 57 -12.37 -7.18 -7.26
C CYS A 57 -12.51 -5.69 -7.60
N LEU A 58 -11.96 -4.78 -6.78
CA LEU A 58 -11.91 -3.34 -7.09
C LEU A 58 -10.87 -3.01 -8.17
N THR A 59 -9.69 -3.64 -8.10
CA THR A 59 -8.50 -3.20 -8.83
C THR A 59 -8.19 -4.00 -10.09
N ARG A 60 -8.53 -5.29 -10.13
CA ARG A 60 -8.30 -6.20 -11.28
C ARG A 60 -9.45 -6.21 -12.30
N GLN A 61 -10.11 -5.08 -12.50
CA GLN A 61 -11.23 -4.94 -13.46
C GLN A 61 -10.78 -4.56 -14.88
N GLY A 62 -9.47 -4.47 -15.15
CA GLY A 62 -8.96 -4.03 -16.45
C GLY A 62 -7.56 -3.47 -16.35
N GLU A 63 -7.29 -2.36 -17.05
CA GLU A 63 -6.03 -1.64 -16.93
C GLU A 63 -5.91 -0.94 -15.57
N VAL A 64 -4.67 -0.61 -15.17
CA VAL A 64 -4.41 0.09 -13.90
C VAL A 64 -5.03 1.49 -13.99
N TRP A 65 -6.08 1.71 -13.20
CA TRP A 65 -6.83 2.96 -13.20
C TRP A 65 -6.66 3.75 -11.90
N ILE A 66 -6.18 3.11 -10.83
CA ILE A 66 -6.04 3.70 -9.50
C ILE A 66 -4.69 3.37 -8.87
N GLY A 67 -4.10 4.36 -8.21
CA GLY A 67 -2.93 4.21 -7.34
C GLY A 67 -3.28 4.53 -5.89
N PHE A 68 -2.68 3.79 -4.98
CA PHE A 68 -2.81 4.03 -3.54
C PHE A 68 -1.46 4.43 -2.96
N GLU A 69 -1.43 5.38 -2.05
CA GLU A 69 -0.23 5.76 -1.32
C GLU A 69 -0.26 5.02 0.01
N ILE A 70 0.84 4.33 0.31
CA ILE A 70 1.11 3.72 1.61
C ILE A 70 2.19 4.53 2.31
N GLY A 71 1.94 4.90 3.56
CA GLY A 71 2.85 5.68 4.39
C GLY A 71 3.07 5.07 5.77
N LEU A 72 4.06 5.60 6.49
CA LEU A 72 4.17 5.35 7.93
C LEU A 72 3.17 6.23 8.70
N TYR A 73 2.46 5.63 9.65
CA TYR A 73 1.57 6.38 10.53
C TYR A 73 2.32 7.38 11.42
N VAL A 74 3.53 7.04 11.84
CA VAL A 74 4.37 7.90 12.70
C VAL A 74 5.12 8.98 11.93
N ASP A 75 5.29 8.81 10.62
CA ASP A 75 6.07 9.72 9.78
C ASP A 75 5.50 9.75 8.35
N HIS A 76 4.65 10.75 8.10
CA HIS A 76 3.98 10.94 6.81
C HIS A 76 4.92 11.43 5.69
N THR A 77 6.22 11.64 5.96
CA THR A 77 7.19 11.95 4.91
C THR A 77 7.71 10.68 4.24
N LYS A 78 7.51 9.52 4.88
CA LYS A 78 7.89 8.21 4.36
C LYS A 78 6.66 7.59 3.71
N THR A 79 6.54 7.76 2.40
CA THR A 79 5.46 7.17 1.60
C THR A 79 6.00 6.53 0.32
N PHE A 80 5.25 5.54 -0.16
CA PHE A 80 5.41 4.89 -1.46
C PHE A 80 4.04 4.62 -2.07
N ASP A 81 3.96 4.57 -3.39
CA ASP A 81 2.73 4.24 -4.09
C ASP A 81 2.64 2.73 -4.35
N VAL A 82 1.41 2.21 -4.38
CA VAL A 82 1.09 0.86 -4.82
C VAL A 82 0.08 0.93 -5.95
N PHE A 83 0.41 0.22 -7.02
CA PHE A 83 -0.33 0.12 -8.24
C PHE A 83 -0.73 -1.34 -8.45
N PRO A 84 -1.99 -1.69 -8.16
CA PRO A 84 -2.48 -3.03 -8.41
C PRO A 84 -2.72 -3.22 -9.91
N SER A 85 -1.98 -4.15 -10.50
CA SER A 85 -2.12 -4.56 -11.90
C SER A 85 -2.95 -5.85 -12.02
N GLN A 86 -3.35 -6.22 -13.24
CA GLN A 86 -4.15 -7.43 -13.49
C GLN A 86 -3.51 -8.70 -12.95
N LYS A 87 -2.18 -8.74 -12.89
CA LYS A 87 -1.41 -9.92 -12.49
C LYS A 87 -0.76 -9.77 -11.12
N GLU A 88 -0.17 -8.60 -10.85
CA GLU A 88 0.71 -8.36 -9.71
C GLU A 88 0.48 -6.98 -9.09
N LEU A 89 0.91 -6.81 -7.84
CA LEU A 89 0.99 -5.51 -7.18
C LEU A 89 2.35 -4.90 -7.49
N VAL A 90 2.37 -3.65 -7.93
CA VAL A 90 3.59 -2.88 -8.18
C VAL A 90 3.72 -1.80 -7.13
N PHE A 91 4.75 -1.90 -6.30
CA PHE A 91 5.12 -0.91 -5.30
C PHE A 91 6.18 0.02 -5.90
N ALA A 92 5.96 1.32 -5.81
CA ALA A 92 6.82 2.37 -6.33
C ALA A 92 7.21 3.35 -5.21
N ASP A 93 8.48 3.36 -4.86
CA ASP A 93 9.00 4.20 -3.78
C ASP A 93 9.58 5.49 -4.33
N HIS A 94 8.74 6.52 -4.35
CA HIS A 94 9.14 7.86 -4.80
C HIS A 94 10.17 8.50 -3.87
N SER A 95 10.20 8.08 -2.61
CA SER A 95 11.09 8.59 -1.57
C SER A 95 12.53 8.06 -1.68
N ALA A 96 12.81 7.13 -2.60
CA ALA A 96 14.09 6.45 -2.78
C ALA A 96 14.71 5.99 -1.45
N THR A 97 13.88 5.40 -0.58
CA THR A 97 14.23 4.90 0.76
C THR A 97 15.26 3.78 0.73
N GLY A 98 15.50 3.18 -0.44
CA GLY A 98 16.42 2.07 -0.65
C GLY A 98 15.83 0.70 -0.27
N ALA A 99 14.55 0.65 0.11
CA ALA A 99 13.86 -0.58 0.46
C ALA A 99 13.54 -1.47 -0.75
N PHE A 100 13.34 -0.87 -1.92
CA PHE A 100 13.04 -1.57 -3.17
C PHE A 100 14.19 -1.39 -4.16
N SER A 101 14.65 -2.48 -4.78
CA SER A 101 15.66 -2.41 -5.84
C SER A 101 15.13 -1.60 -7.02
N GLU A 102 15.87 -0.57 -7.43
CA GLU A 102 15.42 0.39 -8.47
C GLU A 102 14.13 1.16 -8.12
N ASN A 103 13.81 1.27 -6.82
CA ASN A 103 12.60 1.93 -6.31
C ASN A 103 11.28 1.28 -6.76
N LEU A 104 11.33 0.09 -7.36
CA LEU A 104 10.17 -0.64 -7.84
C LEU A 104 10.21 -2.07 -7.33
N TYR A 105 9.08 -2.56 -6.83
CA TYR A 105 8.95 -3.95 -6.41
C TYR A 105 7.63 -4.51 -6.88
N ARG A 106 7.67 -5.75 -7.37
CA ARG A 106 6.48 -6.39 -7.92
C ARG A 106 6.28 -7.72 -7.24
N CYS A 107 5.05 -7.95 -6.79
CA CYS A 107 4.72 -9.15 -6.04
C CYS A 107 3.31 -9.65 -6.34
N THR A 108 3.17 -10.96 -6.35
CA THR A 108 1.89 -11.67 -6.48
C THR A 108 1.53 -12.46 -5.24
N ASP A 109 2.46 -12.64 -4.30
CA ASP A 109 2.28 -13.44 -3.09
C ASP A 109 2.02 -12.53 -1.87
N GLU A 110 1.03 -12.90 -1.05
CA GLU A 110 0.71 -12.20 0.20
C GLU A 110 1.88 -12.23 1.17
N GLU A 111 2.47 -13.41 1.39
CA GLU A 111 3.58 -13.60 2.33
C GLU A 111 4.77 -12.69 1.98
N LYS A 112 5.21 -12.71 0.73
CA LYS A 112 6.30 -11.83 0.25
C LYS A 112 5.93 -10.35 0.33
N THR A 113 4.66 -10.02 0.13
CA THR A 113 4.19 -8.63 0.29
C THR A 113 4.33 -8.19 1.74
N ALA A 114 3.92 -9.02 2.69
CA ALA A 114 4.09 -8.75 4.12
C ALA A 114 5.56 -8.62 4.51
N GLU A 115 6.42 -9.56 4.06
CA GLU A 115 7.86 -9.51 4.29
C GLU A 115 8.49 -8.22 3.75
N GLN A 116 8.11 -7.81 2.53
CA GLN A 116 8.65 -6.60 1.92
C GLN A 116 8.15 -5.32 2.63
N LEU A 117 6.88 -5.27 3.02
CA LEU A 117 6.32 -4.16 3.81
C LEU A 117 7.01 -4.04 5.17
N GLU A 118 7.26 -5.17 5.83
CA GLU A 118 7.98 -5.23 7.10
C GLU A 118 9.44 -4.78 6.94
N ARG A 119 10.09 -5.18 5.84
CA ARG A 119 11.44 -4.74 5.51
C ARG A 119 11.50 -3.23 5.25
N TRP A 120 10.57 -2.70 4.46
CA TRP A 120 10.45 -1.25 4.24
C TRP A 120 10.26 -0.52 5.56
N PHE A 121 9.30 -0.97 6.38
CA PHE A 121 9.06 -0.42 7.71
C PHE A 121 10.31 -0.46 8.57
N SER A 122 11.02 -1.58 8.65
CA SER A 122 12.25 -1.68 9.44
C SER A 122 13.32 -0.67 8.97
N LEU A 123 13.43 -0.41 7.67
CA LEU A 123 14.38 0.55 7.11
C LEU A 123 13.99 2.00 7.40
N VAL A 124 12.72 2.37 7.23
CA VAL A 124 12.26 3.76 7.40
C VAL A 124 11.89 4.11 8.84
N HIS A 125 11.46 3.12 9.63
CA HIS A 125 11.17 3.26 11.06
C HIS A 125 12.45 3.29 11.88
N SER A 126 13.55 2.68 11.46
CA SER A 126 14.83 2.74 12.18
C SER A 126 15.48 4.11 11.98
N PRO A 127 15.42 5.03 12.96
CA PRO A 127 16.03 6.35 12.86
C PRO A 127 17.39 6.35 13.58
N ASP A 128 18.06 5.19 13.68
CA ASP A 128 19.41 5.09 14.28
C ASP A 128 20.49 5.40 13.24
N ALA A 129 20.34 6.55 12.60
CA ALA A 129 21.45 7.36 12.10
C ALA A 129 21.25 8.83 12.50
N ARG A 130 20.38 9.10 13.47
CA ARG A 130 20.33 10.40 14.14
C ARG A 130 21.34 10.37 15.28
N PHE A 131 22.60 10.57 14.91
CA PHE A 131 23.74 10.98 15.74
C PHE A 131 23.46 11.05 17.24
N LYS A 132 24.11 10.17 18.01
CA LYS A 132 24.61 10.53 19.34
C LYS A 132 25.92 9.83 19.65
#